data_AF-A0A074WYV8-F1
#
_entry.id   AF-A0A074WYV8-F1
#
_cell.length_a   1.000
_cell.length_b   1.000
_cell.length_c   1.000
_cell.angle_alpha   90.00
_cell.angle_beta   90.00
_cell.angle_gamma   90.00
#
_symmetry.space_group_name_H-M   'P 1'
#
loop_
_entity.id
_entity.type
_entity.pdbx_description
1 polymer ?
#
loop_
_entity_poly.entity_id
_entity_poly.type
_entity_poly.pdbx_seq_one_letter_code
_entity_poly.pdbx_strand_id
1 'polypeptide(L)'
;MVLRMIAVLALVPPASGLIHESILQPLYRREVRLSTIVDYKIANFVDVILAKSTQLCVALVVEAFDKLGCPINAFVTGQEVQRITYQSWHEKLVDYLYKLQDKEARLLNIEESRITRSAIAYPTESSDALLQNLLRDHPKWTFASNLTHFAGKHLSEVLTGKIDGIIVISANRQRRDPVSEFYCEHSFNKMPYHQMQDFIGRLVSLIWMEDGPLKILEMGAGTGGTTCVLVPFLASLGIPLEYTFTDISPSMVAQAKKEVPISLHENFP
;
A
#
# COMPACT_ATOMS: atom_id res chain seq x y z
N MET A 1 6.84 -0.50 -4.42
CA MET A 1 5.77 -0.27 -3.43
C MET A 1 5.79 -1.45 -2.46
N VAL A 2 6.47 -1.29 -1.32
CA VAL A 2 6.70 -2.38 -0.36
C VAL A 2 5.44 -2.53 0.49
N LEU A 3 4.82 -3.71 0.44
CA LEU A 3 3.82 -4.17 1.41
C LEU A 3 4.40 -3.97 2.81
N ARG A 4 3.92 -2.99 3.57
CA ARG A 4 4.06 -3.04 5.02
C ARG A 4 3.07 -4.11 5.48
N MET A 5 3.58 -5.32 5.74
CA MET A 5 2.88 -6.31 6.54
C MET A 5 2.39 -5.60 7.80
N ILE A 6 1.08 -5.52 7.97
CA ILE A 6 0.45 -5.08 9.21
C ILE A 6 0.88 -6.10 10.25
N ALA A 7 1.69 -5.65 11.21
CA ALA A 7 2.08 -6.45 12.35
C ALA A 7 0.91 -6.41 13.34
N VAL A 8 0.05 -7.43 13.30
CA VAL A 8 -0.86 -7.72 14.40
C VAL A 8 -0.03 -8.44 15.45
N LEU A 9 0.23 -7.76 16.57
CA LEU A 9 0.92 -8.35 17.71
C LEU A 9 -0.14 -8.80 18.72
N ALA A 10 -0.33 -10.10 18.87
CA ALA A 10 -1.04 -10.64 20.02
C ALA A 10 -0.11 -10.49 21.23
N LEU A 11 -0.36 -9.50 22.08
CA LEU A 11 0.32 -9.40 23.38
C LEU A 11 -0.38 -10.37 24.34
N VAL A 12 0.30 -11.47 24.61
CA VAL A 12 -0.18 -12.57 25.45
C VAL A 12 0.18 -12.27 26.91
N PRO A 13 -0.79 -12.03 27.82
CA PRO A 13 -0.52 -12.20 29.24
C PRO A 13 -0.27 -13.70 29.52
N PRO A 14 0.50 -14.07 30.55
CA PRO A 14 0.88 -15.45 30.86
C PRO A 14 -0.29 -16.39 31.21
N ALA A 15 -1.54 -15.95 31.05
CA ALA A 15 -2.74 -16.64 31.47
C ALA A 15 -3.55 -17.25 30.31
N SER A 16 -3.45 -16.79 29.05
CA SER A 16 -4.16 -17.47 27.96
C SER A 16 -3.45 -18.77 27.56
N GLY A 17 -4.19 -19.87 27.32
CA GLY A 17 -3.67 -21.15 26.81
C GLY A 17 -3.02 -21.11 25.40
N LEU A 18 -2.57 -19.94 24.94
CA LEU A 18 -1.70 -19.76 23.78
C LEU A 18 -0.32 -20.36 24.07
N ILE A 19 -0.17 -21.63 23.71
CA ILE A 19 1.12 -22.31 23.64
C ILE A 19 1.69 -22.21 22.22
N HIS A 20 3.01 -22.32 22.09
CA HIS A 20 3.70 -22.24 20.80
C HIS A 20 3.08 -23.16 19.72
N GLU A 21 2.60 -24.34 20.11
CA GLU A 21 1.98 -25.30 19.21
C GLU A 21 0.61 -24.84 18.65
N SER A 22 -0.23 -24.18 19.48
CA SER A 22 -1.53 -23.67 19.04
C SER A 22 -1.41 -22.48 18.08
N ILE A 23 -0.27 -21.79 18.07
CA ILE A 23 0.06 -20.75 17.08
C ILE A 23 0.61 -21.35 15.79
N LEU A 24 1.51 -22.33 15.90
CA LEU A 24 2.18 -22.92 14.74
C LEU A 24 1.25 -23.80 13.90
N GLN A 25 0.37 -24.58 14.51
CA GLN A 25 -0.53 -25.48 13.76
C GLN A 25 -1.41 -24.74 12.73
N PRO A 26 -2.07 -23.60 13.06
CA PRO A 26 -2.80 -22.81 12.07
C PRO A 26 -1.92 -22.11 11.03
N LEU A 27 -0.64 -21.82 11.34
CA LEU A 27 0.33 -21.22 10.42
C LEU A 27 0.85 -22.20 9.39
N TYR A 28 1.13 -23.45 9.78
CA TYR A 28 1.64 -24.50 8.86
C TYR A 28 0.61 -24.92 7.80
N ARG A 29 -0.69 -24.71 8.05
CA ARG A 29 -1.75 -24.88 7.03
C ARG A 29 -1.88 -23.70 6.05
N ARG A 30 -0.89 -22.78 5.98
CA ARG A 30 -0.83 -21.71 4.96
C ARG A 30 -0.51 -22.28 3.58
N GLU A 31 -1.45 -22.99 2.99
CA GLU A 31 -1.56 -22.97 1.54
C GLU A 31 -2.43 -21.77 1.20
N VAL A 32 -1.83 -20.71 0.67
CA VAL A 32 -2.59 -19.78 -0.16
C VAL A 32 -3.09 -20.61 -1.32
N ARG A 33 -4.33 -21.10 -1.23
CA ARG A 33 -4.92 -21.87 -2.31
C ARG A 33 -4.89 -20.97 -3.54
N LEU A 34 -4.34 -21.46 -4.65
CA LEU A 34 -4.36 -20.74 -5.92
C LEU A 34 -5.79 -20.30 -6.29
N SER A 35 -6.80 -21.07 -5.85
CA SER A 35 -8.22 -20.70 -5.95
C SER A 35 -8.52 -19.33 -5.33
N THR A 36 -7.96 -19.01 -4.17
CA THR A 36 -8.17 -17.72 -3.49
C THR A 36 -7.65 -16.55 -4.33
N ILE A 37 -6.51 -16.69 -4.99
CA ILE A 37 -5.98 -15.63 -5.89
C ILE A 37 -6.93 -15.41 -7.09
N VAL A 38 -7.52 -16.48 -7.61
CA VAL A 38 -8.49 -16.46 -8.71
C VAL A 38 -9.85 -15.89 -8.26
N ASP A 39 -10.30 -16.22 -7.05
CA ASP A 39 -11.57 -15.76 -6.47
C ASP A 39 -11.55 -14.25 -6.24
N TYR A 40 -10.43 -13.73 -5.73
CA TYR A 40 -10.21 -12.29 -5.58
C TYR A 40 -9.80 -11.59 -6.89
N LYS A 41 -9.70 -12.32 -8.01
CA LYS A 41 -9.37 -11.80 -9.35
C LYS A 41 -8.03 -11.04 -9.40
N ILE A 42 -7.03 -11.54 -8.67
CA ILE A 42 -5.67 -10.96 -8.62
C ILE A 42 -4.70 -11.78 -9.49
N ALA A 43 -5.14 -12.89 -10.09
CA ALA A 43 -4.28 -13.80 -10.84
C ALA A 43 -3.50 -13.13 -11.99
N ASN A 44 -4.05 -12.10 -12.62
CA ASN A 44 -3.39 -11.36 -13.71
C ASN A 44 -2.55 -10.17 -13.21
N PHE A 45 -2.33 -10.02 -11.91
CA PHE A 45 -1.66 -8.84 -11.36
C PHE A 45 -0.23 -8.72 -11.86
N VAL A 46 0.57 -9.78 -11.71
CA VAL A 46 1.99 -9.77 -12.10
C VAL A 46 2.14 -9.60 -13.60
N ASP A 47 1.36 -10.35 -14.38
CA ASP A 47 1.54 -10.42 -15.83
C ASP A 47 0.99 -9.21 -16.60
N VAL A 48 -0.04 -8.54 -16.06
CA VAL A 48 -0.76 -7.48 -16.79
C VAL A 48 -0.79 -6.18 -16.02
N ILE A 49 -1.31 -6.19 -14.79
CA ILE A 49 -1.59 -4.95 -14.05
C ILE A 49 -0.29 -4.27 -13.64
N LEU A 50 0.69 -5.02 -13.16
CA LEU A 50 1.98 -4.49 -12.74
C LEU A 50 2.68 -3.83 -13.93
N ALA A 51 2.72 -4.48 -15.09
CA ALA A 51 3.32 -3.92 -16.30
C ALA A 51 2.65 -2.60 -16.73
N LYS A 52 1.32 -2.58 -16.83
CA LYS A 52 0.57 -1.37 -17.20
C LYS A 52 0.70 -0.24 -16.15
N SER A 53 0.70 -0.58 -14.85
CA SER A 53 0.89 0.40 -13.77
C SER A 53 2.31 0.96 -13.77
N THR A 54 3.32 0.13 -14.05
CA THR A 54 4.71 0.57 -14.21
C THR A 54 4.83 1.53 -15.39
N GLN A 55 4.19 1.25 -16.53
CA GLN A 55 4.15 2.18 -17.67
C GLN A 55 3.55 3.53 -17.30
N LEU A 56 2.43 3.55 -16.56
CA LEU A 56 1.83 4.77 -16.04
C LEU A 56 2.81 5.54 -15.13
N CYS A 57 3.47 4.85 -14.19
CA CYS A 57 4.48 5.45 -13.31
C CYS A 57 5.64 6.06 -14.10
N VAL A 58 6.17 5.36 -15.10
CA VAL A 58 7.27 5.84 -15.96
C VAL A 58 6.87 7.13 -16.68
N ALA A 59 5.67 7.19 -17.25
CA ALA A 59 5.17 8.39 -17.92
C ALA A 59 5.04 9.57 -16.94
N LEU A 60 4.46 9.34 -15.76
CA LEU A 60 4.33 10.37 -14.71
C LEU A 60 5.69 10.90 -14.24
N VAL A 61 6.68 10.01 -14.09
CA VAL A 61 8.04 10.40 -13.70
C VAL A 61 8.70 11.25 -14.77
N VAL A 62 8.53 10.93 -16.05
CA VAL A 62 9.09 11.77 -17.12
C VAL A 62 8.40 13.12 -17.21
N GLU A 63 7.07 13.16 -17.12
CA GLU A 63 6.34 14.44 -17.07
C GLU A 63 6.82 15.31 -15.89
N ALA A 64 7.12 14.70 -14.74
CA ALA A 64 7.68 15.41 -13.60
C ALA A 64 9.12 15.87 -13.85
N PHE A 65 9.97 15.06 -14.50
CA PHE A 65 11.35 15.42 -14.82
C PHE A 65 11.41 16.57 -15.82
N ASP A 66 10.53 16.59 -16.81
CA ASP A 66 10.39 17.70 -17.78
C ASP A 66 10.11 19.02 -17.05
N LYS A 67 9.12 19.03 -16.15
CA LYS A 67 8.81 20.19 -15.28
C LYS A 67 9.98 20.62 -14.39
N LEU A 68 10.92 19.72 -14.09
CA LEU A 68 12.10 19.97 -13.27
C LEU A 68 13.36 20.26 -14.11
N GLY A 69 13.20 20.55 -15.40
CA GLY A 69 14.29 20.96 -16.29
C GLY A 69 15.09 19.79 -16.89
N CYS A 70 14.57 18.57 -16.84
CA CYS A 70 15.17 17.37 -17.42
C CYS A 70 14.23 16.73 -18.47
N PRO A 71 14.13 17.31 -19.68
CA PRO A 71 13.29 16.79 -20.76
C PRO A 71 13.94 15.56 -21.42
N ILE A 72 13.86 14.39 -20.76
CA ILE A 72 14.48 13.13 -21.24
C ILE A 72 14.10 12.80 -22.70
N ASN A 73 12.88 13.14 -23.11
CA ASN A 73 12.37 12.91 -24.45
C ASN A 73 13.08 13.75 -25.54
N ALA A 74 13.67 14.89 -25.19
CA ALA A 74 14.37 15.78 -26.11
C ALA A 74 15.87 15.43 -26.28
N PHE A 75 16.40 14.52 -25.45
CA PHE A 75 17.80 14.13 -25.49
C PHE A 75 18.08 13.10 -26.58
N VAL A 76 19.26 13.24 -27.21
CA VAL A 76 19.76 12.26 -28.16
C VAL A 76 20.43 11.09 -27.45
N THR A 77 20.44 9.91 -28.06
CA THR A 77 21.10 8.72 -27.50
C THR A 77 22.57 9.00 -27.16
N GLY A 78 23.00 8.55 -25.97
CA GLY A 78 24.34 8.76 -25.44
C GLY A 78 24.57 10.12 -24.79
N GLN A 79 23.64 11.07 -24.94
CA GLN A 79 23.73 12.37 -24.28
C GLN A 79 23.73 12.21 -22.76
N GLU A 80 24.63 12.91 -22.09
CA GLU A 80 24.69 12.95 -20.64
C GLU A 80 23.48 13.71 -20.05
N VAL A 81 22.90 13.15 -19.00
CA VAL A 81 21.71 13.66 -18.33
C VAL A 81 22.08 14.15 -16.95
N GLN A 82 21.89 15.44 -16.71
CA GLN A 82 22.03 16.00 -15.37
C GLN A 82 20.83 15.61 -14.50
N ARG A 83 21.08 15.36 -13.21
CA ARG A 83 19.99 15.06 -12.27
C ARG A 83 19.09 16.30 -12.10
N ILE A 84 17.80 16.04 -11.91
CA ILE A 84 16.80 17.06 -11.60
C ILE A 84 17.13 17.80 -10.30
N THR A 85 16.59 19.01 -10.14
CA THR A 85 16.65 19.74 -8.87
C THR A 85 15.51 19.31 -7.94
N TYR A 86 15.83 19.01 -6.68
CA TYR A 86 14.89 18.57 -5.65
C TYR A 86 15.38 18.92 -4.23
N GLN A 87 14.50 18.80 -3.25
CA GLN A 87 14.84 18.96 -1.83
C GLN A 87 15.60 17.75 -1.30
N SER A 88 16.68 17.97 -0.56
CA SER A 88 17.63 16.91 -0.15
C SER A 88 16.99 15.75 0.63
N TRP A 89 15.90 15.98 1.37
CA TRP A 89 15.19 14.91 2.08
C TRP A 89 14.47 13.90 1.16
N HIS A 90 14.38 14.17 -0.15
CA HIS A 90 13.84 13.26 -1.16
C HIS A 90 14.89 12.40 -1.88
N GLU A 91 16.17 12.43 -1.47
CA GLU A 91 17.27 11.72 -2.14
C GLU A 91 16.92 10.26 -2.50
N LYS A 92 16.48 9.46 -1.51
CA LYS A 92 16.15 8.05 -1.70
C LYS A 92 15.00 7.83 -2.69
N LEU A 93 14.01 8.75 -2.70
CA LEU A 93 12.93 8.68 -3.65
C LEU A 93 13.45 8.98 -5.05
N VAL A 94 14.24 10.03 -5.22
CA VAL A 94 14.79 10.41 -6.52
C VAL A 94 15.73 9.32 -7.07
N ASP A 95 16.57 8.72 -6.23
CA ASP A 95 17.37 7.54 -6.61
C ASP A 95 16.51 6.40 -7.15
N TYR A 96 15.38 6.12 -6.49
CA TYR A 96 14.43 5.13 -6.97
C TYR A 96 13.79 5.53 -8.30
N LEU A 97 13.45 6.80 -8.51
CA LEU A 97 12.93 7.29 -9.78
C LEU A 97 13.94 7.11 -10.91
N TYR A 98 15.22 7.42 -10.70
CA TYR A 98 16.27 7.16 -11.69
C TYR A 98 16.47 5.66 -11.94
N LYS A 99 16.42 4.83 -10.88
CA LYS A 99 16.48 3.38 -11.01
C LYS A 99 15.31 2.82 -11.81
N LEU A 100 14.10 3.37 -11.65
CA LEU A 100 12.93 3.04 -12.46
C LEU A 100 13.21 3.30 -13.95
N GLN A 101 13.82 4.45 -14.26
CA GLN A 101 14.14 4.82 -15.64
C GLN A 101 15.27 3.99 -16.26
N ASP A 102 16.18 3.46 -15.45
CA ASP A 102 17.29 2.60 -15.88
C ASP A 102 16.89 1.13 -16.02
N LYS A 103 16.23 0.56 -15.00
CA LYS A 103 15.96 -0.88 -14.92
C LYS A 103 14.62 -1.29 -15.54
N GLU A 104 13.58 -0.50 -15.34
CA GLU A 104 12.23 -0.85 -15.83
C GLU A 104 11.96 -0.20 -17.19
N ALA A 105 12.07 1.13 -17.28
CA ALA A 105 11.79 1.85 -18.52
C ALA A 105 12.93 1.73 -19.54
N ARG A 106 14.16 1.51 -19.07
CA ARG A 106 15.40 1.50 -19.86
C ARG A 106 15.57 2.74 -20.74
N LEU A 107 15.04 3.89 -20.30
CA LEU A 107 15.14 5.18 -20.99
C LEU A 107 16.47 5.87 -20.72
N LEU A 108 17.07 5.58 -19.57
CA LEU A 108 18.39 6.04 -19.17
C LEU A 108 19.31 4.83 -18.97
N ASN A 109 20.62 5.05 -19.09
CA ASN A 109 21.64 4.12 -18.63
C ASN A 109 22.37 4.77 -17.46
N ILE A 110 22.48 4.06 -16.34
CA ILE A 110 23.21 4.54 -15.16
C ILE A 110 24.43 3.66 -14.93
N GLU A 111 25.61 4.25 -15.11
CA GLU A 111 26.91 3.63 -14.88
C GLU A 111 27.64 4.43 -13.80
N GLU A 112 27.78 3.84 -12.61
CA GLU A 112 28.31 4.52 -11.41
C GLU A 112 27.55 5.82 -11.13
N SER A 113 28.17 6.97 -11.46
CA SER A 113 27.63 8.32 -11.26
C SER A 113 27.17 8.96 -12.57
N ARG A 114 27.46 8.35 -13.72
CA ARG A 114 27.16 8.91 -15.05
C ARG A 114 25.81 8.41 -15.54
N ILE A 115 24.95 9.36 -15.91
CA ILE A 115 23.61 9.07 -16.43
C ILE A 115 23.59 9.49 -17.90
N THR A 116 23.18 8.59 -18.80
CA THR A 116 23.06 8.89 -20.23
C THR A 116 21.71 8.48 -20.79
N ARG A 117 21.27 9.16 -21.84
CA ARG A 117 20.06 8.79 -22.58
C ARG A 117 20.29 7.49 -23.36
N SER A 118 19.40 6.52 -23.19
CA SER A 118 19.48 5.24 -23.93
C SER A 118 19.01 5.36 -25.39
N ALA A 119 19.06 4.25 -26.13
CA ALA A 119 18.50 4.14 -27.48
C ALA A 119 17.00 3.79 -27.50
N ILE A 120 16.40 3.47 -26.35
CA ILE A 120 14.99 3.08 -26.27
C ILE A 120 14.12 4.31 -26.55
N ALA A 121 13.19 4.18 -27.50
CA ALA A 121 12.27 5.24 -27.84
C ALA A 121 11.37 5.60 -26.65
N TYR A 122 11.04 6.88 -26.54
CA TYR A 122 10.14 7.36 -25.51
C TYR A 122 8.70 6.90 -25.78
N PRO A 123 7.93 6.46 -24.76
CA PRO A 123 6.51 6.15 -24.94
C PRO A 123 5.74 7.38 -25.43
N THR A 124 4.96 7.24 -26.50
CA THR A 124 4.22 8.37 -27.09
C THR A 124 2.94 8.71 -26.34
N GLU A 125 2.42 7.77 -25.53
CA GLU A 125 1.19 7.97 -24.76
C GLU A 125 1.45 8.82 -23.51
N SER A 126 0.55 9.77 -23.23
CA SER A 126 0.58 10.54 -21.98
C SER A 126 0.12 9.70 -20.79
N SER A 127 0.48 10.12 -19.57
CA SER A 127 -0.02 9.51 -18.34
C SER A 127 -1.56 9.48 -18.27
N ASP A 128 -2.22 10.54 -18.77
CA ASP A 128 -3.69 10.62 -18.83
C ASP A 128 -4.27 9.55 -19.77
N ALA A 129 -3.68 9.33 -20.95
CA ALA A 129 -4.13 8.29 -21.89
C ALA A 129 -3.92 6.88 -21.33
N LEU A 130 -2.76 6.63 -20.71
CA LEU A 130 -2.45 5.37 -20.04
C LEU A 130 -3.41 5.08 -18.89
N LEU A 131 -3.76 6.09 -18.09
CA LEU A 131 -4.79 5.97 -17.06
C LEU A 131 -6.13 5.57 -17.67
N GLN A 132 -6.62 6.27 -18.70
CA GLN A 132 -7.90 5.94 -19.32
C GLN A 132 -7.94 4.50 -19.85
N ASN A 133 -6.85 4.03 -20.47
CA ASN A 133 -6.72 2.64 -20.91
C ASN A 133 -6.78 1.65 -19.72
N LEU A 134 -6.08 1.93 -18.63
CA LEU A 134 -6.12 1.13 -17.39
C LEU A 134 -7.53 1.08 -16.78
N LEU A 135 -8.22 2.22 -16.69
CA LEU A 135 -9.57 2.30 -16.12
C LEU A 135 -10.60 1.54 -16.96
N ARG A 136 -10.49 1.62 -18.29
CA ARG A 136 -11.37 0.91 -19.22
C ARG A 136 -11.16 -0.60 -19.17
N ASP A 137 -9.91 -1.05 -19.23
CA ASP A 137 -9.59 -2.48 -19.34
C ASP A 137 -9.64 -3.18 -17.97
N HIS A 138 -9.43 -2.44 -16.88
CA HIS A 138 -9.26 -2.97 -15.52
C HIS A 138 -9.98 -2.14 -14.44
N PRO A 139 -11.33 -2.01 -14.49
CA PRO A 139 -12.10 -1.13 -13.59
C PRO A 139 -11.96 -1.48 -12.09
N LYS A 140 -11.54 -2.70 -11.72
CA LYS A 140 -11.25 -3.06 -10.32
C LYS A 140 -10.00 -2.38 -9.76
N TRP A 141 -9.16 -1.85 -10.62
CA TRP A 141 -7.92 -1.14 -10.29
C TRP A 141 -8.07 0.37 -10.33
N THR A 142 -9.28 0.86 -10.63
CA THR A 142 -9.58 2.30 -10.74
C THR A 142 -9.05 3.10 -9.58
N PHE A 143 -9.23 2.58 -8.37
CA PHE A 143 -8.75 3.23 -7.17
C PHE A 143 -7.23 3.43 -7.20
N ALA A 144 -6.48 2.34 -7.31
CA ALA A 144 -5.03 2.33 -7.29
C ALA A 144 -4.46 3.20 -8.43
N SER A 145 -5.00 3.04 -9.64
CA SER A 145 -4.55 3.79 -10.81
C SER A 145 -4.82 5.29 -10.68
N ASN A 146 -5.98 5.70 -10.15
CA ASN A 146 -6.28 7.11 -9.90
C ASN A 146 -5.37 7.72 -8.84
N LEU A 147 -5.10 7.00 -7.74
CA LEU A 147 -4.20 7.47 -6.70
C LEU A 147 -2.76 7.61 -7.24
N THR A 148 -2.27 6.63 -7.98
CA THR A 148 -0.97 6.69 -8.66
C THR A 148 -0.89 7.89 -9.59
N HIS A 149 -1.91 8.09 -10.43
CA HIS A 149 -1.96 9.23 -11.34
C HIS A 149 -1.96 10.55 -10.58
N PHE A 150 -2.86 10.72 -9.61
CA PHE A 150 -2.95 11.93 -8.79
C PHE A 150 -1.62 12.27 -8.12
N ALA A 151 -1.01 11.30 -7.42
CA ALA A 151 0.29 11.50 -6.77
C ALA A 151 1.40 11.83 -7.78
N GLY A 152 1.42 11.15 -8.93
CA GLY A 152 2.39 11.39 -9.99
C GLY A 152 2.27 12.78 -10.63
N LYS A 153 1.05 13.30 -10.84
CA LYS A 153 0.86 14.65 -11.40
C LYS A 153 1.40 15.75 -10.50
N HIS A 154 1.41 15.51 -9.19
CA HIS A 154 1.96 16.40 -8.16
C HIS A 154 3.44 16.14 -7.83
N LEU A 155 4.07 15.15 -8.45
CA LEU A 155 5.41 14.69 -8.07
C LEU A 155 6.46 15.81 -8.13
N SER A 156 6.44 16.67 -9.16
CA SER A 156 7.38 17.79 -9.27
C SER A 156 7.22 18.82 -8.14
N GLU A 157 5.98 19.08 -7.71
CA GLU A 157 5.70 19.99 -6.60
C GLU A 157 6.14 19.39 -5.26
N VAL A 158 5.94 18.08 -5.07
CA VAL A 158 6.42 17.36 -3.89
C VAL A 158 7.94 17.37 -3.81
N LEU A 159 8.62 16.99 -4.91
CA LEU A 159 10.09 16.94 -4.95
C LEU A 159 10.74 18.30 -4.69
N THR A 160 10.06 19.40 -5.00
CA THR A 160 10.56 20.76 -4.73
C THR A 160 10.10 21.33 -3.39
N GLY A 161 9.28 20.60 -2.63
CA GLY A 161 8.75 21.03 -1.33
C GLY A 161 7.63 22.06 -1.43
N LYS A 162 7.05 22.28 -2.63
CA LYS A 162 5.90 23.18 -2.81
C LYS A 162 4.62 22.60 -2.22
N ILE A 163 4.50 21.27 -2.22
CA ILE A 163 3.37 20.54 -1.64
C ILE A 163 3.91 19.41 -0.76
N ASP A 164 3.29 19.20 0.40
CA ASP A 164 3.58 18.04 1.24
C ASP A 164 3.01 16.76 0.61
N GLY A 165 3.88 15.79 0.31
CA GLY A 165 3.48 14.50 -0.26
C GLY A 165 2.54 13.69 0.63
N ILE A 166 2.59 13.88 1.96
CA ILE A 166 1.62 13.28 2.88
C ILE A 166 0.23 13.84 2.60
N ILE A 167 0.09 15.14 2.33
CA ILE A 167 -1.22 15.74 2.01
C ILE A 167 -1.71 15.21 0.65
N VAL A 168 -0.83 15.07 -0.34
CA VAL A 168 -1.19 14.51 -1.66
C VAL A 168 -1.75 13.10 -1.54
N ILE A 169 -1.12 12.25 -0.71
CA ILE A 169 -1.60 10.87 -0.54
C ILE A 169 -2.77 10.82 0.44
N SER A 170 -2.74 11.59 1.53
CA SER A 170 -3.62 11.43 2.70
C SER A 170 -4.83 12.37 2.75
N ALA A 171 -5.13 13.13 1.70
CA ALA A 171 -6.23 14.10 1.73
C ALA A 171 -7.26 13.91 0.61
N ASN A 172 -8.47 13.55 1.04
CA ASN A 172 -9.54 14.54 1.04
C ASN A 172 -10.51 14.31 2.22
N ARG A 173 -10.67 15.29 3.12
CA ARG A 173 -11.60 15.21 4.27
C ARG A 173 -13.08 15.30 3.88
N GLN A 174 -13.39 15.62 2.62
CA GLN A 174 -14.76 15.86 2.13
C GLN A 174 -15.33 14.76 1.22
N ARG A 175 -14.53 13.77 0.84
CA ARG A 175 -14.99 12.58 0.10
C ARG A 175 -14.44 11.35 0.83
N ARG A 176 -15.12 10.20 0.73
CA ARG A 176 -14.57 8.93 1.26
C ARG A 176 -13.11 8.84 0.83
N ASP A 177 -12.21 8.80 1.81
CA ASP A 177 -10.77 8.94 1.59
C ASP A 177 -10.34 7.90 0.56
N PRO A 178 -9.81 8.33 -0.60
CA PRO A 178 -9.27 7.44 -1.59
C PRO A 178 -8.39 6.34 -0.94
N VAL A 179 -7.48 6.72 -0.05
CA VAL A 179 -6.57 5.78 0.59
C VAL A 179 -7.31 4.77 1.46
N SER A 180 -8.36 5.19 2.16
CA SER A 180 -9.21 4.27 2.90
C SER A 180 -9.89 3.26 1.99
N GLU A 181 -10.43 3.68 0.84
CA GLU A 181 -11.05 2.76 -0.11
C GLU A 181 -10.03 1.81 -0.75
N PHE A 182 -8.78 2.24 -0.98
CA PHE A 182 -7.70 1.32 -1.36
C PHE A 182 -7.52 0.20 -0.34
N TYR A 183 -7.29 0.57 0.92
CA TYR A 183 -6.94 -0.38 1.95
C TYR A 183 -8.13 -1.24 2.34
N CYS A 184 -9.32 -0.67 2.46
CA CYS A 184 -10.55 -1.37 2.86
C CYS A 184 -11.15 -2.21 1.71
N GLU A 185 -11.26 -1.63 0.51
CA GLU A 185 -12.12 -2.18 -0.54
C GLU A 185 -11.38 -2.93 -1.64
N HIS A 186 -10.11 -2.62 -1.89
CA HIS A 186 -9.39 -3.21 -3.01
C HIS A 186 -9.14 -4.71 -2.79
N SER A 187 -9.45 -5.53 -3.81
CA SER A 187 -9.40 -7.00 -3.70
C SER A 187 -8.01 -7.51 -3.31
N PHE A 188 -6.95 -6.83 -3.74
CA PHE A 188 -5.57 -7.13 -3.35
C PHE A 188 -5.36 -7.11 -1.83
N ASN A 189 -6.04 -6.21 -1.11
CA ASN A 189 -5.95 -6.05 0.34
C ASN A 189 -6.97 -6.95 1.08
N LYS A 190 -8.18 -7.14 0.51
CA LYS A 190 -9.20 -8.02 1.10
C LYS A 190 -8.77 -9.49 1.19
N MET A 191 -8.00 -9.98 0.22
CA MET A 191 -7.55 -11.38 0.22
C MET A 191 -6.73 -11.72 1.48
N PRO A 192 -5.66 -10.97 1.82
CA PRO A 192 -4.96 -11.13 3.09
C PRO A 192 -5.86 -11.03 4.33
N TYR A 193 -6.88 -10.17 4.32
CA TYR A 193 -7.79 -10.04 5.47
C TYR A 193 -8.58 -11.33 5.72
N HIS A 194 -9.08 -11.99 4.68
CA HIS A 194 -9.74 -13.29 4.83
C HIS A 194 -8.78 -14.36 5.36
N GLN A 195 -7.53 -14.36 4.90
CA GLN A 195 -6.52 -15.27 5.44
C GLN A 195 -6.23 -15.03 6.92
N MET A 196 -6.28 -13.77 7.35
CA MET A 196 -6.14 -13.39 8.75
C MET A 196 -7.32 -13.88 9.59
N GLN A 197 -8.56 -13.72 9.09
CA GLN A 197 -9.77 -14.27 9.72
C GLN A 197 -9.67 -15.79 9.85
N ASP A 198 -9.34 -16.50 8.76
CA ASP A 198 -9.18 -17.95 8.75
C ASP A 198 -8.14 -18.43 9.77
N PHE A 199 -7.01 -17.73 9.86
CA PHE A 199 -5.96 -18.03 10.84
C PHE A 199 -6.46 -17.82 12.27
N ILE A 200 -7.07 -16.68 12.55
CA ILE A 200 -7.56 -16.34 13.89
C ILE A 200 -8.70 -17.27 14.32
N GLY A 201 -9.62 -17.61 13.42
CA GLY A 201 -10.69 -18.57 13.72
C GLY A 201 -10.14 -19.95 14.12
N ARG A 202 -9.12 -20.43 13.41
CA ARG A 202 -8.42 -21.67 13.78
C ARG A 202 -7.69 -21.53 15.11
N LEU A 203 -6.98 -20.43 15.33
CA LEU A 203 -6.27 -20.18 16.60
C LEU A 203 -7.26 -20.20 17.77
N VAL A 204 -8.38 -19.49 17.65
CA VAL A 204 -9.42 -19.42 18.67
C VAL A 204 -10.00 -20.79 18.99
N SER A 205 -10.13 -21.68 18.00
CA SER A 205 -10.58 -23.06 18.23
C SER A 205 -9.60 -23.95 19.01
N LEU A 206 -8.33 -23.52 19.14
CA LEU A 206 -7.26 -24.29 19.77
C LEU A 206 -6.83 -23.73 21.14
N ILE A 207 -7.34 -22.57 21.54
CA ILE A 207 -7.00 -21.94 22.82
C ILE A 207 -8.12 -22.17 23.83
N TRP A 208 -7.74 -22.47 25.08
CA TRP A 208 -8.67 -22.45 26.20
C TRP A 208 -8.82 -21.03 26.74
N MET A 209 -10.08 -20.64 26.99
CA MET A 209 -10.50 -19.27 27.33
C MET A 209 -10.98 -19.16 28.79
N GLU A 210 -10.37 -19.89 29.72
CA GLU A 210 -10.73 -19.82 31.16
C GLU A 210 -10.13 -18.60 31.87
N ASP A 211 -9.05 -18.03 31.33
CA ASP A 211 -8.19 -17.05 32.01
C ASP A 211 -8.40 -15.59 31.53
N GLY A 212 -9.54 -15.29 30.90
CA GLY A 212 -9.94 -13.95 30.51
C GLY A 212 -9.98 -13.69 28.99
N PRO A 213 -10.19 -12.44 28.57
CA PRO A 213 -10.43 -12.12 27.16
C PRO A 213 -9.17 -12.23 26.31
N LEU A 214 -9.36 -12.59 25.04
CA LEU A 214 -8.33 -12.55 24.03
C LEU A 214 -8.00 -11.08 23.73
N LYS A 215 -6.75 -10.69 23.95
CA LYS A 215 -6.28 -9.31 23.74
C LYS A 215 -5.54 -9.19 22.41
N ILE A 216 -6.01 -8.30 21.54
CA ILE A 216 -5.42 -8.07 20.21
C ILE A 216 -5.03 -6.60 20.09
N LEU A 217 -3.77 -6.34 19.73
CA LEU A 217 -3.27 -4.99 19.43
C LEU A 217 -2.99 -4.87 17.92
N GLU A 218 -3.65 -3.91 17.26
CA GLU A 218 -3.33 -3.52 15.90
C GLU A 218 -2.43 -2.29 15.91
N MET A 219 -1.21 -2.44 15.37
CA MET A 219 -0.23 -1.36 15.27
C MET A 219 -0.22 -0.72 13.89
N GLY A 220 -0.36 0.61 13.82
CA GLY A 220 -0.40 1.32 12.55
C GLY A 220 -1.66 1.01 11.76
N ALA A 221 -2.79 0.97 12.46
CA ALA A 221 -4.08 0.57 11.91
C ALA A 221 -4.60 1.58 10.85
N GLY A 222 -4.09 2.81 10.86
CA GLY A 222 -4.27 3.79 9.79
C GLY A 222 -5.73 4.06 9.47
N THR A 223 -6.12 3.80 8.22
CA THR A 223 -7.48 4.00 7.72
C THR A 223 -8.48 2.94 8.20
N GLY A 224 -8.05 1.95 8.99
CA GLY A 224 -8.91 0.91 9.55
C GLY A 224 -9.28 -0.23 8.60
N GLY A 225 -8.53 -0.42 7.50
CA GLY A 225 -8.85 -1.45 6.49
C GLY A 225 -8.83 -2.89 7.02
N THR A 226 -7.88 -3.22 7.90
CA THR A 226 -7.92 -4.51 8.59
C THR A 226 -8.98 -4.50 9.70
N THR A 227 -9.05 -3.42 10.48
CA THR A 227 -9.98 -3.26 11.59
C THR A 227 -11.42 -3.51 11.15
N CYS A 228 -11.86 -2.92 10.04
CA CYS A 228 -13.24 -3.01 9.55
C CYS A 228 -13.66 -4.43 9.14
N VAL A 229 -12.68 -5.29 8.81
CA VAL A 229 -12.91 -6.70 8.46
C VAL A 229 -12.74 -7.61 9.68
N LEU A 230 -11.72 -7.33 10.50
CA LEU A 230 -11.33 -8.22 11.57
C LEU A 230 -12.22 -8.08 12.81
N VAL A 231 -12.61 -6.85 13.17
CA VAL A 231 -13.46 -6.60 14.34
C VAL A 231 -14.81 -7.33 14.25
N PRO A 232 -15.60 -7.20 13.16
CA PRO A 232 -16.88 -7.90 13.07
C PRO A 232 -16.73 -9.43 13.09
N PHE A 233 -15.64 -9.94 12.51
CA PHE A 233 -15.31 -11.35 12.56
C PHE A 233 -14.98 -11.82 13.97
N LEU A 234 -14.13 -11.09 14.71
CA LEU A 234 -13.81 -11.45 16.09
C LEU A 234 -15.05 -11.42 16.99
N ALA A 235 -15.95 -10.45 16.78
CA ALA A 235 -17.22 -10.37 17.51
C ALA A 235 -18.14 -11.58 17.22
N SER A 236 -18.11 -12.14 16.00
CA SER A 236 -18.92 -13.30 15.65
C SER A 236 -18.42 -14.62 16.23
N LEU A 237 -17.19 -14.67 16.76
CA LEU A 237 -16.65 -15.86 17.43
C LEU A 237 -17.27 -16.12 18.80
N GLY A 238 -17.98 -15.14 19.38
CA GLY A 238 -18.69 -15.31 20.65
C GLY A 238 -17.78 -15.52 21.87
N ILE A 239 -16.50 -15.15 21.77
CA ILE A 239 -15.52 -15.24 22.85
C ILE A 239 -15.30 -13.88 23.53
N PRO A 240 -14.88 -13.86 24.82
CA PRO A 240 -14.41 -12.62 25.44
C PRO A 240 -13.18 -12.06 24.70
N LEU A 241 -13.22 -10.79 24.31
CA LEU A 241 -12.22 -10.14 23.46
C LEU A 241 -11.97 -8.69 23.89
N GLU A 242 -10.71 -8.27 23.87
CA GLU A 242 -10.26 -6.88 23.96
C GLU A 242 -9.47 -6.52 22.68
N TYR A 243 -9.91 -5.51 21.93
CA TYR A 243 -9.25 -5.07 20.70
C TYR A 243 -8.74 -3.64 20.85
N THR A 244 -7.42 -3.47 20.69
CA THR A 244 -6.74 -2.19 20.86
C THR A 244 -6.27 -1.69 19.49
N PHE A 245 -6.92 -0.65 18.99
CA PHE A 245 -6.52 0.06 17.77
C PHE A 245 -5.46 1.12 18.10
N THR A 246 -4.32 1.09 17.41
CA THR A 246 -3.28 2.13 17.57
C THR A 246 -2.77 2.65 16.24
N ASP A 247 -2.50 3.95 16.19
CA ASP A 247 -1.81 4.59 15.08
C ASP A 247 -0.92 5.72 15.62
N ILE A 248 0.19 6.02 14.91
CA ILE A 248 1.05 7.16 15.26
C ILE A 248 0.35 8.50 15.02
N SER A 249 -0.65 8.53 14.14
CA SER A 249 -1.45 9.70 13.81
C SER A 249 -2.66 9.81 14.74
N PRO A 250 -2.72 10.82 15.63
CA PRO A 250 -3.86 11.01 16.51
C PRO A 250 -5.17 11.22 15.75
N SER A 251 -5.11 11.83 14.55
CA SER A 251 -6.29 12.01 13.71
C SER A 251 -6.87 10.71 13.17
N MET A 252 -6.03 9.70 12.89
CA MET A 252 -6.50 8.38 12.44
C MET A 252 -7.21 7.65 13.58
N VAL A 253 -6.65 7.69 14.80
CA VAL A 253 -7.31 7.15 16.00
C VAL A 253 -8.64 7.85 16.27
N ALA A 254 -8.69 9.18 16.17
CA ALA A 254 -9.91 9.96 16.36
C ALA A 254 -10.99 9.67 15.29
N GLN A 255 -10.58 9.36 14.05
CA GLN A 255 -11.50 8.96 12.98
C GLN A 255 -12.06 7.55 13.22
N ALA A 256 -11.19 6.58 13.55
CA ALA A 256 -11.59 5.22 13.85
C ALA A 256 -12.63 5.16 15.00
N LYS A 257 -12.48 6.01 16.03
CA LYS A 257 -13.47 6.16 17.11
C LYS A 257 -14.89 6.48 16.65
N LYS A 258 -15.05 7.16 15.51
CA LYS A 258 -16.36 7.52 14.97
C LYS A 258 -16.94 6.44 14.05
N GLU A 259 -16.07 5.72 13.36
CA GLU A 259 -16.44 4.82 12.26
C GLU A 259 -16.54 3.36 12.70
N VAL A 260 -15.76 2.94 13.71
CA VAL A 260 -15.77 1.59 14.24
C VAL A 260 -16.69 1.56 15.46
N PRO A 261 -17.84 0.84 15.41
CA PRO A 261 -18.76 0.75 16.53
C PRO A 261 -18.20 -0.21 17.60
N ILE A 262 -17.17 0.23 18.33
CA ILE A 262 -16.69 -0.44 19.54
C ILE A 262 -16.32 0.62 20.57
N SER A 263 -16.66 0.35 21.83
CA SER A 263 -16.15 1.08 22.99
C SER A 263 -14.62 1.01 23.04
N LEU A 264 -13.94 1.98 22.43
CA LEU A 264 -12.50 2.12 22.55
C LEU A 264 -12.19 2.58 23.98
N HIS A 265 -11.64 1.69 24.79
CA HIS A 265 -11.15 2.06 26.11
C HIS A 265 -9.99 3.06 25.95
N GLU A 266 -10.26 4.32 26.29
CA GLU A 266 -9.26 5.37 26.41
C GLU A 266 -8.41 5.09 27.64
N ASN A 267 -7.34 4.32 27.50
CA ASN A 267 -6.27 4.27 28.50
C ASN A 267 -4.97 3.83 27.83
N PHE A 268 -4.18 4.80 27.37
CA PHE A 268 -2.73 4.67 27.35
C PHE A 268 -2.10 5.99 27.81
N PRO A 269 -1.08 5.94 28.69
CA PRO A 269 -0.40 7.11 29.27
C PRO A 269 0.44 7.89 28.25
#